data_AF-A0A399Z471-F1
#
_entry.id   AF-A0A399Z471-F1
#
_cell.length_a   1.000
_cell.length_b   1.000
_cell.length_c   1.000
_cell.angle_alpha   90.00
_cell.angle_beta   90.00
_cell.angle_gamma   90.00
#
_symmetry.space_group_name_H-M   'P 1'
#
loop_
_entity.id
_entity.type
_entity.pdbx_description
1 polymer ?
#
loop_
_entity_poly.entity_id
_entity_poly.type
_entity_poly.pdbx_seq_one_letter_code
_entity_poly.pdbx_strand_id
1 'polypeptide(L)'
;MDYIRYDLAKLKNRDRRAAGIISQLKAAMNEETARPPESFQCYECISGAMRLRFITYFTWLNGELVTVPNFPAWVCDVCGRREYDEKAVSWLTMLLDPNAGHPTPRKRVPPRARLRPGAPRPSPDQT
;
A
#
# COMPACT_ATOMS: atom_id res chain seq x y z
N MET A 1 -28.52 3.18 -7.49
CA MET A 1 -27.14 3.69 -7.37
C MET A 1 -26.37 2.64 -6.59
N ASP A 2 -25.98 1.62 -7.36
CA ASP A 2 -25.69 0.26 -6.94
C ASP A 2 -24.19 0.00 -7.14
N TYR A 3 -23.46 -0.27 -6.05
CA TYR A 3 -22.08 -0.75 -6.16
C TYR A 3 -22.09 -2.28 -6.32
N ILE A 4 -22.19 -2.68 -7.59
CA ILE A 4 -21.76 -3.95 -8.22
C ILE A 4 -21.88 -5.22 -7.34
N ARG A 5 -23.01 -5.92 -7.54
CA ARG A 5 -23.10 -7.38 -7.41
C ARG A 5 -22.16 -8.04 -8.41
N TYR A 6 -21.12 -8.74 -7.94
CA TYR A 6 -20.54 -9.85 -8.69
C TYR A 6 -21.11 -11.16 -8.14
N ASP A 7 -21.91 -11.80 -8.99
CA ASP A 7 -22.55 -13.08 -8.76
C ASP A 7 -21.52 -14.21 -8.85
N LEU A 8 -21.12 -14.76 -7.70
CA LEU A 8 -20.25 -15.93 -7.60
C LEU A 8 -21.08 -17.19 -7.28
N ALA A 9 -22.22 -17.35 -7.95
CA ALA A 9 -22.97 -18.60 -8.01
C ALA A 9 -22.26 -19.64 -8.91
N LYS A 10 -21.02 -20.04 -8.59
CA LYS A 10 -20.41 -21.22 -9.22
C LYS A 10 -19.23 -21.89 -8.50
N LEU A 11 -19.26 -22.06 -7.18
CA LEU A 11 -18.37 -23.05 -6.54
C LEU A 11 -19.12 -23.92 -5.52
N LYS A 12 -20.28 -24.42 -5.97
CA LYS A 12 -21.01 -25.52 -5.33
C LYS A 12 -20.16 -26.80 -5.40
N ASN A 13 -19.61 -27.18 -4.26
CA ASN A 13 -19.58 -28.57 -3.75
C ASN A 13 -18.60 -29.56 -4.42
N ARG A 14 -17.36 -29.60 -3.91
CA ARG A 14 -16.35 -30.69 -3.95
C ARG A 14 -15.15 -30.11 -3.19
N ASP A 15 -14.68 -30.54 -2.02
CA ASP A 15 -14.57 -31.86 -1.40
C ASP A 15 -14.50 -31.71 0.13
N ARG A 16 -15.20 -32.58 0.86
CA ARG A 16 -15.37 -32.57 2.32
C ARG A 16 -14.11 -32.96 3.14
N ARG A 17 -12.89 -32.76 2.64
CA ARG A 17 -11.64 -33.21 3.29
C ARG A 17 -10.63 -32.12 3.67
N ALA A 18 -10.92 -30.84 3.38
CA ALA A 18 -10.04 -29.71 3.74
C ALA A 18 -10.56 -28.84 4.91
N ALA A 19 -11.49 -29.35 5.71
CA ALA A 19 -12.15 -28.57 6.77
C ALA A 19 -11.24 -28.22 7.97
N GLY A 20 -10.11 -28.92 8.15
CA GLY A 20 -9.21 -28.69 9.29
C GLY A 20 -8.33 -27.43 9.15
N ILE A 21 -7.71 -27.23 7.98
CA ILE A 21 -6.73 -26.15 7.77
C ILE A 21 -7.43 -24.80 7.56
N ILE A 22 -8.58 -24.79 6.88
CA ILE A 22 -9.36 -23.56 6.65
C ILE A 22 -9.95 -23.03 7.97
N SER A 23 -10.23 -23.91 8.95
CA SER A 23 -10.67 -23.51 10.28
C SER A 23 -9.62 -22.69 11.03
N GLN A 24 -8.33 -23.06 10.92
CA GLN A 24 -7.24 -22.36 11.61
C GLN A 24 -6.89 -21.02 10.94
N LEU A 25 -7.00 -20.92 9.61
CA LEU A 25 -6.85 -19.65 8.90
C LEU A 25 -8.03 -18.68 9.14
N LYS A 26 -9.23 -19.19 9.43
CA LYS A 26 -10.37 -18.36 9.86
C LYS A 26 -10.24 -17.88 11.31
N ALA A 27 -9.62 -18.68 12.18
CA ALA A 27 -9.33 -18.28 13.57
C ALA A 27 -8.16 -17.28 13.66
N ALA A 28 -7.18 -17.34 12.76
CA ALA A 28 -6.13 -16.31 12.69
C ALA A 28 -6.62 -14.97 12.09
N MET A 29 -7.82 -14.94 11.50
CA MET A 29 -8.44 -13.74 10.92
C MET A 29 -9.63 -13.22 11.74
N ASN A 30 -9.84 -13.70 12.97
CA ASN A 30 -10.91 -13.22 13.86
C ASN A 30 -10.43 -12.79 15.25
N GLU A 31 -9.14 -12.51 15.43
CA GLU A 31 -8.62 -11.85 16.63
C GLU A 31 -8.05 -10.50 16.18
N GLU A 32 -8.56 -9.41 16.77
CA GLU A 32 -8.09 -8.04 16.61
C GLU A 32 -8.54 -7.26 15.35
N THR A 33 -9.86 -7.14 15.14
CA THR A 33 -10.40 -5.81 14.75
C THR A 33 -10.32 -4.91 15.99
N ALA A 34 -9.10 -4.62 16.47
CA ALA A 34 -8.87 -3.43 17.26
C ALA A 34 -9.15 -2.29 16.29
N ARG A 35 -10.38 -1.78 16.32
CA ARG A 35 -10.66 -0.46 15.75
C ARG A 35 -9.62 0.44 16.40
N PRO A 36 -8.61 0.96 15.67
CA PRO A 36 -7.64 1.86 16.26
C PRO A 36 -8.43 2.97 16.95
N PRO A 37 -8.01 3.44 18.13
CA PRO A 37 -8.77 4.43 18.88
C PRO A 37 -9.21 5.51 17.89
N GLU A 38 -10.53 5.69 17.74
CA GLU A 38 -11.13 6.60 16.75
C GLU A 38 -10.72 8.07 16.97
N SER A 39 -9.88 8.32 17.98
CA SER A 39 -9.28 9.60 18.30
C SER A 39 -8.02 9.43 19.13
N PHE A 40 -7.03 10.30 18.93
CA PHE A 40 -5.84 10.44 19.77
C PHE A 40 -5.72 11.85 20.33
N GLN A 41 -4.90 12.06 21.37
CA GLN A 41 -4.75 13.37 21.99
C GLN A 41 -4.01 14.35 21.06
N CYS A 42 -4.49 15.59 20.97
CA CYS A 42 -3.81 16.62 20.20
C CYS A 42 -2.53 17.08 20.91
N TYR A 43 -1.39 17.00 20.23
CA TYR A 43 -0.10 17.45 20.75
C TYR A 43 0.10 18.98 20.71
N GLU A 44 -0.83 19.74 20.13
CA GLU A 44 -0.77 21.23 20.14
C GLU A 44 -1.29 21.80 21.45
N CYS A 45 -2.52 21.43 21.77
CA CYS A 45 -3.27 22.04 22.86
C CYS A 45 -3.37 21.12 24.07
N ILE A 46 -3.15 19.80 23.90
CA ILE A 46 -3.25 18.76 24.94
C ILE A 46 -4.69 18.60 25.49
N SER A 47 -5.56 19.60 25.33
CA SER A 47 -6.96 19.62 25.78
C SER A 47 -7.93 18.95 24.82
N GLY A 48 -7.59 18.88 23.53
CA GLY A 48 -8.48 18.37 22.49
C GLY A 48 -8.14 16.96 22.02
N ALA A 49 -9.11 16.32 21.37
CA ALA A 49 -8.97 15.03 20.72
C ALA A 49 -8.95 15.22 19.20
N MET A 50 -7.99 14.57 18.54
CA MET A 50 -7.90 14.46 17.09
C MET A 50 -8.94 13.47 16.60
N ARG A 51 -9.89 13.89 15.75
CA ARG A 51 -10.96 13.04 15.22
C ARG A 51 -10.88 12.91 13.71
N LEU A 52 -11.17 11.73 13.17
CA LEU A 52 -11.18 11.51 11.73
C LEU A 52 -12.31 12.32 11.07
N ARG A 53 -11.95 13.12 10.07
CA ARG A 53 -12.84 13.94 9.24
C ARG A 53 -12.43 13.82 7.78
N PHE A 54 -13.38 14.04 6.89
CA PHE A 54 -13.12 14.14 5.45
C PHE A 54 -13.20 15.62 5.07
N ILE A 55 -12.07 16.19 4.67
CA ILE A 55 -11.93 17.62 4.35
C ILE A 55 -11.35 17.81 2.95
N THR A 56 -11.29 19.04 2.47
CA THR A 56 -10.60 19.34 1.20
C THR A 56 -9.10 19.48 1.46
N TYR A 57 -8.31 18.65 0.78
CA TYR A 57 -6.85 18.76 0.75
C TYR A 57 -6.42 19.70 -0.37
N PHE A 58 -5.50 20.62 -0.05
CA PHE A 58 -4.95 21.60 -0.98
C PHE A 58 -3.46 21.34 -1.12
N THR A 59 -2.99 21.19 -2.36
CA THR A 59 -1.57 21.04 -2.64
C THR A 59 -1.19 21.79 -3.90
N TRP A 60 0.05 22.24 -3.97
CA TRP A 60 0.61 22.85 -5.17
C TRP A 60 1.38 21.79 -5.95
N LEU A 61 1.05 21.64 -7.23
CA LEU A 61 1.75 20.75 -8.15
C LEU A 61 2.10 21.54 -9.41
N ASN A 62 3.39 21.61 -9.76
CA ASN A 62 3.86 22.31 -10.95
C ASN A 62 3.39 23.78 -11.07
N GLY A 63 3.21 24.47 -9.94
CA GLY A 63 2.72 25.86 -9.92
C GLY A 63 1.21 26.00 -10.10
N GLU A 64 0.47 24.90 -10.18
CA GLU A 64 -1.00 24.86 -10.18
C GLU A 64 -1.51 24.39 -8.82
N LEU A 65 -2.60 25.00 -8.33
CA LEU A 65 -3.26 24.61 -7.10
C LEU A 65 -4.22 23.44 -7.39
N VAL A 66 -3.94 22.29 -6.78
CA VAL A 66 -4.79 21.10 -6.86
C VAL A 66 -5.63 20.98 -5.58
N THR A 67 -6.93 20.72 -5.75
CA THR A 67 -7.87 20.52 -4.64
C THR A 67 -8.48 19.13 -4.70
N VAL A 68 -8.38 18.37 -3.60
CA VAL A 68 -8.94 17.01 -3.51
C VAL A 68 -10.04 16.99 -2.45
N PRO A 69 -11.31 16.81 -2.83
CA PRO A 69 -12.41 16.73 -1.87
C PRO A 69 -12.42 15.37 -1.15
N ASN A 70 -13.12 15.31 -0.01
CA ASN A 70 -13.30 14.09 0.80
C ASN A 70 -11.98 13.40 1.19
N PHE A 71 -10.95 14.18 1.50
CA PHE A 71 -9.63 13.69 1.89
C PHE A 71 -9.59 13.38 3.41
N PRO A 72 -9.13 12.19 3.83
CA PRO A 72 -9.09 11.81 5.24
C PRO A 72 -8.05 12.62 6.02
N ALA A 73 -8.48 13.26 7.09
CA ALA A 73 -7.63 14.01 8.01
C ALA A 73 -8.11 13.88 9.45
N TRP A 74 -7.18 13.83 10.38
CA TRP A 74 -7.41 13.99 11.80
C TRP A 74 -7.49 15.47 12.13
N VAL A 75 -8.60 15.90 12.71
CA VAL A 75 -8.83 17.31 13.07
C VAL A 75 -9.10 17.41 14.57
N CYS A 76 -8.35 18.27 15.26
CA CYS A 76 -8.60 18.57 16.66
C CYS A 76 -9.94 19.27 16.84
N ASP A 77 -10.77 18.77 17.75
CA ASP A 77 -12.06 19.39 18.08
C ASP A 77 -11.96 20.69 18.89
N VAL A 78 -10.78 21.01 19.44
CA VAL A 78 -10.53 22.22 20.23
C VAL A 78 -9.73 23.28 19.45
N CYS A 79 -8.49 22.99 19.05
CA CYS A 79 -7.63 23.99 18.38
C CYS A 79 -7.72 23.98 16.84
N GLY A 80 -8.34 22.95 16.26
CA GLY A 80 -8.46 22.82 14.81
C GLY A 80 -7.19 22.36 14.08
N ARG A 81 -6.16 21.89 14.80
CA ARG A 81 -4.98 21.22 14.20
C ARG A 81 -5.41 20.11 13.25
N ARG A 82 -4.70 19.98 12.13
CA ARG A 82 -4.98 18.98 11.08
C ARG A 82 -3.75 18.12 10.83
N GLU A 83 -3.96 16.81 10.80
CA GLU A 83 -2.97 15.83 10.34
C GLU A 83 -3.62 14.98 9.25
N TYR A 84 -2.97 14.89 8.10
CA TYR A 84 -3.49 14.14 6.96
C TYR A 84 -3.10 12.67 7.05
N ASP A 85 -3.93 11.76 6.54
CA ASP A 85 -3.57 10.34 6.49
C ASP A 85 -2.38 10.14 5.53
N GLU A 86 -1.25 9.66 6.07
CA GLU A 86 -0.01 9.46 5.32
C GLU A 86 -0.19 8.50 4.12
N LYS A 87 -1.04 7.47 4.26
CA LYS A 87 -1.31 6.52 3.17
C LYS A 87 -2.09 7.21 2.06
N ALA A 88 -3.07 8.03 2.42
CA ALA A 88 -3.84 8.80 1.44
C ALA A 88 -2.96 9.82 0.70
N VAL A 89 -2.04 10.48 1.41
CA VAL A 89 -1.09 11.44 0.80
C VAL A 89 -0.13 10.72 -0.14
N SER A 90 0.41 9.58 0.28
CA SER A 90 1.31 8.76 -0.55
C SER A 90 0.62 8.30 -1.83
N TRP A 91 -0.61 7.77 -1.70
CA TRP A 91 -1.40 7.36 -2.87
C TRP A 91 -1.72 8.51 -3.80
N LEU A 92 -2.12 9.67 -3.26
CA LEU A 92 -2.33 10.88 -4.06
C LEU A 92 -1.07 11.30 -4.81
N THR A 93 0.08 11.28 -4.14
CA THR A 93 1.37 11.60 -4.76
C THR A 93 1.68 10.66 -5.90
N MET A 94 1.43 9.35 -5.75
CA MET A 94 1.61 8.37 -6.83
C MET A 94 0.67 8.61 -8.01
N LEU A 95 -0.57 9.05 -7.77
CA LEU A 95 -1.53 9.36 -8.84
C LEU A 95 -1.20 10.65 -9.58
N LEU A 96 -0.65 11.62 -8.86
CA LEU A 96 -0.26 12.92 -9.41
C LEU A 96 1.14 12.91 -10.04
N ASP A 97 1.94 11.85 -9.84
CA ASP A 97 3.24 11.73 -10.46
C ASP A 97 3.08 11.69 -11.99
N PRO A 98 3.60 12.68 -12.73
CA PRO A 98 3.52 12.69 -14.19
C PRO A 98 4.22 11.50 -14.83
N ASN A 99 5.10 10.81 -14.08
CA ASN A 99 5.79 9.62 -14.53
C ASN A 99 4.99 8.31 -14.25
N ALA A 100 3.79 8.41 -13.64
CA ALA A 100 2.92 7.29 -13.33
C ALA A 100 2.38 6.62 -14.61
N GLY A 101 3.17 5.72 -15.17
CA GLY A 101 2.83 4.99 -16.40
C GLY A 101 4.00 4.78 -17.34
N HIS A 102 5.15 5.41 -17.12
CA HIS A 102 6.32 5.11 -17.93
C HIS A 102 6.86 3.73 -17.57
N PRO A 103 6.99 2.81 -18.55
CA PRO A 103 7.60 1.52 -18.30
C PRO A 103 9.02 1.76 -17.80
N THR A 104 9.31 1.30 -16.58
CA THR A 104 10.69 1.28 -16.08
C THR A 104 11.54 0.62 -17.16
N PRO A 105 12.61 1.26 -17.67
CA PRO A 105 13.40 0.67 -18.74
C PRO A 105 13.95 -0.66 -18.22
N ARG A 106 13.45 -1.77 -18.79
CA ARG A 106 13.99 -3.10 -18.51
C ARG A 106 15.47 -3.05 -18.87
N LYS A 107 16.35 -3.05 -17.86
CA LYS A 107 17.78 -3.30 -18.08
C LYS A 107 17.85 -4.62 -18.83
N ARG A 108 18.14 -4.56 -20.14
CA ARG A 108 18.48 -5.74 -20.92
C ARG A 108 19.73 -6.29 -20.27
N VAL A 109 19.59 -7.35 -19.49
CA VAL A 109 20.75 -8.11 -19.03
C VAL A 109 21.41 -8.60 -20.30
N PRO A 110 22.64 -8.17 -20.64
CA PRO A 110 23.31 -8.70 -21.81
C PRO A 110 23.38 -10.21 -21.64
N PRO A 111 23.15 -11.01 -22.70
CA PRO A 111 23.34 -12.44 -22.61
C PRO A 111 24.73 -12.67 -22.05
N ARG A 112 24.84 -13.37 -20.92
CA ARG A 112 26.15 -13.82 -20.42
C ARG A 112 26.80 -14.51 -21.62
N ALA A 113 27.89 -13.94 -22.12
CA ALA A 113 28.73 -14.61 -23.09
C ALA A 113 29.01 -15.98 -22.48
N ARG A 114 28.55 -17.05 -23.16
CA ARG A 114 28.81 -18.41 -22.71
C ARG A 114 30.32 -18.50 -22.57
N LEU A 115 30.81 -18.65 -21.35
CA LEU A 115 32.19 -19.04 -21.12
C LEU A 115 32.38 -20.32 -21.94
N ARG A 116 33.21 -20.27 -22.97
CA ARG A 116 33.56 -21.44 -23.78
C ARG A 116 34.08 -22.49 -22.78
N PRO A 117 33.44 -23.66 -22.66
CA PRO A 117 34.00 -24.77 -21.92
C PRO A 117 35.24 -25.22 -22.71
N GLY A 118 36.44 -24.93 -22.22
CA GLY A 118 37.67 -25.36 -22.89
C GLY A 118 38.89 -24.46 -22.77
N ALA A 119 38.93 -23.48 -21.85
CA ALA A 119 40.21 -22.89 -21.48
C ALA A 119 41.00 -23.92 -20.66
N PRO A 120 42.21 -24.34 -21.10
CA PRO A 120 43.07 -25.20 -20.29
C PRO A 120 43.45 -24.47 -19.01
N ARG A 121 43.31 -25.12 -17.86
CA ARG A 121 43.90 -24.64 -16.61
C ARG A 121 45.43 -24.64 -16.79
N PRO A 122 46.15 -23.54 -16.51
CA PRO A 122 47.59 -23.61 -16.39
C PRO A 122 47.91 -24.51 -15.19
N SER A 123 48.67 -25.57 -15.43
CA SER A 123 49.21 -26.43 -14.39
C SER A 123 50.26 -25.66 -13.61
N PRO A 124 50.25 -25.69 -12.26
CA PRO A 124 51.37 -25.17 -11.49
C PRO A 124 52.53 -26.14 -11.68
N ASP A 125 53.54 -25.70 -12.44
CA ASP A 125 54.82 -26.39 -12.55
C ASP A 125 55.69 -26.10 -11.32
N GLN A 126 56.44 -27.12 -10.94
CA GLN A 126 57.06 -27.33 -9.64
C GLN A 126 58.36 -26.52 -9.52
N THR A 127 58.67 -26.04 -8.31
CA THR A 127 60.04 -25.72 -7.86
C THR A 127 60.22 -26.28 -6.46
#